data_AF-A0A1V5HMT3-F1
#
_entry.id   AF-A0A1V5HMT3-F1
#
_cell.length_a   1.000
_cell.length_b   1.000
_cell.length_c   1.000
_cell.angle_alpha   90.00
_cell.angle_beta   90.00
_cell.angle_gamma   90.00
#
_symmetry.space_group_name_H-M   'P 1'
#
loop_
_entity.id
_entity.type
_entity.pdbx_description
1 polymer ?
#
loop_
_entity_poly.entity_id
_entity_poly.type
_entity_poly.pdbx_seq_one_letter_code
_entity_poly.pdbx_strand_id
1 'polypeptide(L)'
;MAKKMTDANLKSYSRLVKEPKYLDYLGEFLIDSEQIVDSFKSAKEGVVFTNKRIIIISVSGAFGKKRQFTSYPYHRITTFVVSTAKDLESNAVLDLGYFGTPNLRFEFSGKSEIKTIMKYITEAVIK
;
A
#
# COMPACT_ATOMS: atom_id res chain seq x y z
N MET A 1 -11.84 -8.06 -20.45
CA MET A 1 -11.85 -8.77 -19.15
C MET A 1 -10.48 -8.59 -18.52
N ALA A 2 -10.36 -7.89 -17.38
CA ALA A 2 -9.06 -7.74 -16.71
C ALA A 2 -8.59 -9.12 -16.25
N LYS A 3 -7.42 -9.55 -16.74
CA LYS A 3 -6.79 -10.81 -16.35
C LYS A 3 -6.50 -10.72 -14.85
N LYS A 4 -7.27 -11.42 -14.01
CA LYS A 4 -6.94 -11.57 -12.58
C LYS A 4 -5.49 -12.04 -12.50
N MET A 5 -4.66 -11.24 -11.84
CA MET A 5 -3.27 -11.57 -11.60
C MET A 5 -3.23 -12.85 -10.76
N THR A 6 -2.71 -13.94 -11.33
CA THR A 6 -2.86 -15.33 -10.85
C THR A 6 -2.32 -15.51 -9.42
N ASP A 7 -3.13 -16.19 -8.58
CA ASP A 7 -3.07 -16.26 -7.11
C ASP A 7 -1.77 -16.81 -6.47
N ALA A 8 -0.88 -17.47 -7.20
CA ALA A 8 0.23 -18.23 -6.59
C ALA A 8 1.36 -17.37 -5.96
N ASN A 9 1.42 -16.06 -6.26
CA ASN A 9 2.45 -15.17 -5.74
C ASN A 9 1.87 -13.80 -5.34
N LEU A 10 0.69 -13.80 -4.73
CA LEU A 10 -0.03 -12.58 -4.33
C LEU A 10 -0.05 -12.44 -2.80
N LYS A 11 0.40 -11.28 -2.30
CA LYS A 11 0.17 -10.86 -0.91
C LYS A 11 -0.98 -9.85 -0.88
N SER A 12 -2.10 -10.26 -0.26
CA SER A 12 -3.31 -9.44 -0.16
C SER A 12 -3.48 -8.82 1.23
N TYR A 13 -3.81 -7.54 1.26
CA TYR A 13 -4.16 -6.75 2.43
C TYR A 13 -5.62 -6.32 2.30
N SER A 14 -6.52 -7.05 2.96
CA SER A 14 -7.96 -6.82 2.85
C SER A 14 -8.51 -6.01 4.02
N ARG A 15 -9.66 -5.37 3.78
CA ARG A 15 -10.38 -4.53 4.76
C ARG A 15 -9.49 -3.43 5.35
N LEU A 16 -8.79 -2.71 4.48
CA LEU A 16 -7.94 -1.59 4.89
C LEU A 16 -8.80 -0.41 5.31
N VAL A 17 -8.78 -0.10 6.59
CA VAL A 17 -9.49 1.05 7.17
C VAL A 17 -8.46 2.13 7.51
N LYS A 18 -8.80 3.40 7.22
CA LYS A 18 -7.90 4.54 7.46
C LYS A 18 -7.44 4.60 8.92
N GLU A 19 -6.15 4.81 9.14
CA GLU A 19 -5.51 4.82 10.45
C GLU A 19 -4.36 5.84 10.45
N PRO A 20 -4.55 7.06 10.98
CA PRO A 20 -3.54 8.12 10.93
C PRO A 20 -2.38 7.92 11.92
N LYS A 21 -2.52 7.03 12.91
CA LYS A 21 -1.53 6.86 14.00
C LYS A 21 -0.13 6.45 13.56
N TYR A 22 0.09 6.08 12.30
CA TYR A 22 1.41 5.70 11.81
C TYR A 22 2.35 6.88 11.56
N LEU A 23 1.83 8.12 11.51
CA LEU A 23 2.62 9.35 11.42
C LEU A 23 3.65 9.44 12.56
N ASP A 24 3.23 9.17 13.79
CA ASP A 24 4.07 9.30 14.98
C ASP A 24 5.24 8.30 15.00
N TYR A 25 5.08 7.14 14.36
CA TYR A 25 6.11 6.09 14.32
C TYR A 25 7.10 6.27 13.18
N LEU A 26 6.68 6.93 12.10
CA LEU A 26 7.44 6.97 10.85
C LEU A 26 8.21 8.27 10.65
N GLY A 27 7.95 9.33 11.44
CA GLY A 27 8.57 10.64 11.27
C GLY A 27 10.09 10.61 11.14
N GLU A 28 10.78 9.76 11.89
CA GLU A 28 12.25 9.62 11.85
C GLU A 28 12.76 8.73 10.69
N PHE A 29 11.89 7.97 10.03
CA PHE A 29 12.25 7.03 8.97
C PHE A 29 12.01 7.58 7.55
N LEU A 30 11.33 8.73 7.45
CA LEU A 30 11.09 9.41 6.19
C LEU A 30 12.30 10.28 5.86
N ILE A 31 12.70 10.28 4.59
CA ILE A 31 13.66 11.25 4.08
C ILE A 31 12.97 12.62 3.92
N ASP A 32 13.74 13.71 3.86
CA ASP A 32 13.21 15.09 3.83
C ASP A 32 12.14 15.34 2.75
N SER A 33 12.24 14.67 1.60
CA SER A 33 11.29 14.80 0.48
C SER A 33 10.17 13.75 0.47
N GLU A 34 10.11 12.90 1.49
CA GLU A 34 9.13 11.82 1.62
C GLU A 34 8.00 12.22 2.57
N GLN A 35 6.77 12.19 2.06
CA GLN A 35 5.57 12.57 2.79
C GLN A 35 4.55 11.44 2.76
N ILE A 36 3.89 11.20 3.89
CA ILE A 36 2.77 10.26 3.98
C ILE A 36 1.58 10.85 3.22
N VAL A 37 1.02 10.05 2.31
CA VAL A 37 -0.15 10.36 1.51
C VAL A 37 -1.41 9.83 2.19
N ASP A 38 -1.38 8.57 2.59
CA ASP A 38 -2.46 7.95 3.35
C ASP A 38 -1.96 6.74 4.12
N SER A 39 -2.70 6.32 5.14
CA SER A 39 -2.34 5.18 5.97
C SER A 39 -3.54 4.42 6.46
N PHE A 40 -3.39 3.10 6.52
CA PHE A 40 -4.46 2.16 6.76
C PHE A 40 -4.00 1.05 7.69
N LYS A 41 -4.95 0.37 8.31
CA LYS A 41 -4.73 -0.88 9.03
C LYS A 41 -5.64 -1.98 8.50
N SER A 42 -5.11 -3.19 8.48
CA SER A 42 -5.89 -4.42 8.44
C SER A 42 -5.96 -5.03 9.85
N ALA A 43 -6.53 -6.22 9.97
CA ALA A 43 -6.53 -6.96 11.24
C ALA A 43 -5.11 -7.31 11.74
N LYS A 44 -4.11 -7.39 10.85
CA LYS A 44 -2.77 -7.90 11.19
C LYS A 44 -1.65 -6.89 10.94
N GLU A 45 -1.85 -5.96 10.01
CA GLU A 45 -0.76 -5.16 9.43
C GLU A 45 -1.19 -3.70 9.26
N GLY A 46 -0.24 -2.79 9.45
CA GLY A 46 -0.34 -1.41 8.99
C GLY A 46 0.16 -1.28 7.56
N VAL A 47 -0.46 -0.40 6.79
CA VAL A 47 -0.07 -0.08 5.41
C VAL A 47 0.01 1.43 5.28
N VAL A 48 1.17 1.96 4.91
CA VAL A 48 1.39 3.39 4.74
C VAL A 48 1.83 3.66 3.33
N PHE A 49 1.13 4.57 2.65
CA PHE A 49 1.49 5.05 1.33
C PHE A 49 2.18 6.41 1.48
N THR A 50 3.40 6.53 0.97
CA THR A 50 4.09 7.81 0.86
C THR A 50 4.06 8.30 -0.59
N ASN A 51 4.68 9.44 -0.87
CA ASN A 51 4.95 9.88 -2.24
C ASN A 51 6.11 9.10 -2.92
N LYS A 52 6.75 8.14 -2.25
CA LYS A 52 7.90 7.37 -2.78
C LYS A 52 7.73 5.85 -2.77
N ARG A 53 7.01 5.30 -1.78
CA ARG A 53 6.93 3.86 -1.51
C ARG A 53 5.70 3.49 -0.69
N ILE A 54 5.47 2.18 -0.60
CA ILE A 54 4.55 1.57 0.36
C ILE A 54 5.37 1.01 1.51
N ILE A 55 4.92 1.24 2.75
CA ILE A 55 5.52 0.69 3.95
C ILE A 55 4.49 -0.22 4.63
N ILE A 56 4.84 -1.49 4.78
CA ILE A 56 4.04 -2.49 5.50
C ILE A 56 4.61 -2.67 6.90
N ILE A 57 3.76 -2.56 7.91
CA ILE A 57 4.12 -2.66 9.32
C ILE A 57 3.44 -3.93 9.86
N SER A 58 4.22 -4.98 10.01
CA SER A 58 3.75 -6.25 10.59
C SER A 58 4.19 -6.34 12.04
N VAL A 59 3.29 -6.76 12.93
CA VAL A 59 3.62 -7.08 14.32
C VAL A 59 3.85 -8.58 14.43
N SER A 60 4.97 -8.98 15.04
CA SER A 60 5.38 -10.37 15.23
C SER A 60 5.94 -10.59 16.64
N GLY A 61 6.17 -11.85 17.01
CA GLY A 61 6.76 -12.26 18.28
C GLY A 61 5.77 -12.34 19.46
N ALA A 62 6.23 -12.92 20.57
CA ALA A 62 5.44 -13.02 21.79
C ALA A 62 5.04 -11.63 22.29
N PHE A 63 3.76 -11.46 22.62
CA PHE A 63 3.17 -10.20 23.11
C PHE A 63 3.27 -9.01 22.15
N GLY A 64 3.49 -9.23 20.85
CA GLY A 64 3.46 -8.16 19.83
C GLY A 64 4.57 -7.11 19.94
N LYS A 65 5.69 -7.46 20.57
CA LYS A 65 6.79 -6.52 20.83
C LYS A 65 7.70 -6.27 19.62
N LYS A 66 7.72 -7.15 18.61
CA LYS A 66 8.58 -6.99 17.43
C LYS A 66 7.78 -6.42 16.27
N ARG A 67 8.23 -5.27 15.75
CA ARG A 67 7.69 -4.67 14.52
C ARG A 67 8.65 -4.91 13.37
N GLN A 68 8.11 -5.35 12.24
CA GLN A 68 8.82 -5.47 10.98
C GLN A 68 8.27 -4.44 10.01
N PHE A 69 9.17 -3.67 9.39
CA PHE A 69 8.85 -2.68 8.39
C PHE A 69 9.34 -3.18 7.03
N THR A 70 8.44 -3.33 6.06
CA THR A 70 8.79 -3.76 4.70
C THR A 70 8.50 -2.60 3.75
N SER A 71 9.52 -2.12 3.05
CA SER A 71 9.39 -1.04 2.07
C SER A 71 9.29 -1.59 0.65
N TYR A 72 8.30 -1.11 -0.11
CA TYR A 72 8.12 -1.39 -1.53
C TYR A 72 8.20 -0.08 -2.32
N PRO A 73 9.37 0.24 -2.90
CA PRO A 73 9.56 1.46 -3.69
C PRO A 73 8.71 1.47 -4.95
N TYR A 74 8.12 2.62 -5.30
CA TYR A 74 7.27 2.72 -6.49
C TYR A 74 8.01 2.46 -7.80
N HIS A 75 9.28 2.86 -7.91
CA HIS A 75 10.09 2.64 -9.12
C HIS A 75 10.36 1.15 -9.44
N ARG A 76 10.00 0.22 -8.54
CA ARG A 76 10.10 -1.23 -8.75
C ARG A 76 8.79 -1.86 -9.23
N ILE A 77 7.71 -1.09 -9.27
CA ILE A 77 6.40 -1.54 -9.76
C ILE A 77 6.48 -1.70 -11.28
N THR A 78 6.00 -2.84 -11.77
CA THR A 78 6.03 -3.18 -13.19
C THR A 78 4.66 -2.99 -13.83
N THR A 79 3.61 -3.25 -13.06
CA THR A 79 2.21 -3.09 -13.48
C THR A 79 1.38 -2.61 -12.30
N PHE A 80 0.34 -1.83 -12.56
CA PHE A 80 -0.65 -1.48 -11.55
C PHE A 80 -2.06 -1.49 -12.15
N VAL A 81 -3.04 -1.91 -11.34
CA VAL A 81 -4.45 -1.93 -11.71
C VAL A 81 -5.25 -1.34 -10.56
N VAL A 82 -6.17 -0.43 -10.90
CA VAL A 82 -7.12 0.12 -9.94
C VAL A 82 -8.54 -0.25 -10.36
N SER A 83 -9.28 -0.85 -9.42
CA SER A 83 -10.69 -1.21 -9.57
C SER A 83 -11.51 -0.48 -8.51
N THR A 84 -12.64 0.11 -8.87
CA THR A 84 -13.48 0.89 -7.94
C THR A 84 -14.95 0.54 -8.09
N ALA A 85 -15.72 0.64 -7.01
CA ALA A 85 -17.17 0.48 -7.06
C ALA A 85 -17.85 1.84 -7.19
N LYS A 86 -18.38 2.16 -8.38
CA LYS A 86 -19.20 3.35 -8.73
C LYS A 86 -18.49 4.71 -8.56
N ASP A 87 -17.96 5.02 -7.38
CA ASP A 87 -17.16 6.21 -7.06
C ASP A 87 -15.70 5.81 -6.81
N LEU A 88 -14.75 6.55 -7.41
CA LEU A 88 -13.32 6.21 -7.37
C LEU A 88 -12.73 6.14 -5.95
N GLU A 89 -13.34 6.79 -4.97
CA GLU A 89 -12.74 6.99 -3.63
C GLU A 89 -13.14 5.93 -2.61
N SER A 90 -14.22 5.18 -2.85
CA SER A 90 -14.77 4.22 -1.90
C SER A 90 -14.60 2.79 -2.40
N ASN A 91 -14.18 1.89 -1.50
CA ASN A 91 -14.04 0.45 -1.79
C ASN A 91 -13.15 0.17 -3.00
N ALA A 92 -12.10 0.97 -3.16
CA ALA A 92 -11.11 0.77 -4.20
C ALA A 92 -10.30 -0.49 -3.93
N VAL A 93 -9.78 -1.06 -5.01
CA VAL A 93 -8.81 -2.14 -5.00
C VAL A 93 -7.62 -1.72 -5.84
N LEU A 94 -6.43 -1.81 -5.27
CA LEU A 94 -5.16 -1.56 -5.95
C LEU A 94 -4.37 -2.86 -6.03
N ASP A 95 -4.10 -3.32 -7.24
CA ASP A 95 -3.21 -4.45 -7.52
C ASP A 95 -1.89 -3.93 -8.09
N LEU A 96 -0.76 -4.40 -7.57
CA LEU A 96 0.59 -4.01 -7.98
C LEU A 96 1.42 -5.24 -8.36
N GLY A 97 2.02 -5.18 -9.54
CA GLY A 97 2.98 -6.15 -10.03
C GLY A 97 4.42 -5.77 -9.70
N TYR A 98 5.23 -6.77 -9.35
CA TYR A 98 6.67 -6.63 -9.12
C TYR A 98 7.45 -7.75 -9.82
N PHE A 99 8.71 -7.50 -10.20
CA PHE A 99 9.64 -8.55 -10.61
C PHE A 99 10.34 -9.16 -9.39
N GLY A 100 10.36 -10.50 -9.30
CA GLY A 100 11.14 -11.23 -8.30
C GLY A 100 10.60 -11.16 -6.86
N THR A 101 9.48 -10.47 -6.62
CA THR A 101 8.77 -10.46 -5.33
C THR A 101 7.29 -10.78 -5.54
N PRO A 102 6.55 -11.15 -4.49
CA PRO A 102 5.11 -11.28 -4.57
C PRO A 102 4.46 -9.99 -5.05
N ASN A 103 3.44 -10.13 -5.88
CA ASN A 103 2.53 -9.05 -6.23
C ASN A 103 1.74 -8.64 -4.99
N LEU A 104 1.29 -7.39 -4.95
CA LEU A 104 0.55 -6.85 -3.80
C LEU A 104 -0.87 -6.50 -4.21
N ARG A 105 -1.83 -6.78 -3.33
CA ARG A 105 -3.23 -6.36 -3.48
C ARG A 105 -3.68 -5.63 -2.23
N PHE A 106 -4.28 -4.47 -2.40
CA PHE A 106 -4.81 -3.65 -1.32
C PHE A 106 -6.29 -3.43 -1.55
N GLU A 107 -7.13 -3.88 -0.62
CA GLU A 107 -8.58 -3.72 -0.68
C GLU A 107 -9.02 -2.74 0.40
N PHE A 108 -9.35 -1.53 -0.04
CA PHE A 108 -9.73 -0.42 0.83
C PHE A 108 -11.18 -0.57 1.29
N SER A 109 -11.45 -0.26 2.56
CA SER A 109 -12.79 -0.21 3.13
C SER A 109 -13.09 1.22 3.55
N GLY A 110 -13.94 1.88 2.76
CA GLY A 110 -14.23 3.31 2.93
C GLY A 110 -13.36 4.21 2.03
N LYS A 111 -13.21 5.47 2.46
CA LYS A 111 -12.50 6.50 1.69
C LYS A 111 -10.98 6.26 1.71
N SER A 112 -10.36 6.48 0.55
CA SER A 112 -8.91 6.42 0.35
C SER A 112 -8.46 7.55 -0.56
N GLU A 113 -7.23 8.05 -0.37
CA GLU A 113 -6.58 8.99 -1.30
C GLU A 113 -6.06 8.29 -2.57
N ILE A 114 -6.84 7.35 -3.14
CA ILE A 114 -6.37 6.47 -4.21
C ILE A 114 -5.93 7.25 -5.46
N LYS A 115 -6.59 8.37 -5.78
CA LYS A 115 -6.20 9.24 -6.90
C LYS A 115 -4.79 9.79 -6.71
N THR A 116 -4.48 10.24 -5.49
CA THR A 116 -3.16 10.80 -5.14
C THR A 116 -2.11 9.70 -5.10
N ILE A 117 -2.43 8.54 -4.52
CA ILE A 117 -1.55 7.35 -4.53
C ILE A 117 -1.22 6.94 -5.97
N MET A 118 -2.23 6.85 -6.84
CA MET A 118 -2.05 6.54 -8.26
C MET A 118 -1.15 7.55 -8.96
N LYS A 119 -1.32 8.85 -8.68
CA LYS A 119 -0.48 9.90 -9.27
C LYS A 119 0.99 9.68 -8.95
N TYR A 120 1.34 9.39 -7.69
CA TYR A 120 2.73 9.15 -7.29
C TYR A 120 3.30 7.84 -7.85
N ILE A 121 2.50 6.77 -7.90
CA ILE A 121 2.91 5.52 -8.56
C ILE A 121 3.18 5.77 -10.04
N THR A 122 2.26 6.46 -10.73
CA THR A 122 2.40 6.78 -12.16
C THR A 122 3.64 7.62 -12.41
N GLU A 123 3.88 8.63 -11.58
CA GLU A 123 5.07 9.47 -11.68
C GLU A 123 6.36 8.66 -11.52
N ALA A 124 6.41 7.70 -10.60
CA ALA A 124 7.61 6.90 -10.37
C ALA A 124 7.83 5.75 -11.39
N VAL A 125 6.80 5.37 -12.15
CA VAL A 125 6.84 4.24 -13.11
C VAL A 125 6.99 4.73 -14.55
N ILE A 126 6.42 5.89 -14.91
CA ILE A 126 6.34 6.38 -16.29
C ILE A 126 7.37 7.49 -16.59
N LYS A 127 7.82 8.24 -15.58
CA LYS A 127 8.93 9.19 -15.74
C LYS A 127 10.25 8.54 -15.31
#